data_AF-A0A4R7PBF6-F1
#
_entry.id   AF-A0A4R7PBF6-F1
#
_cell.length_a   1.000
_cell.length_b   1.000
_cell.length_c   1.000
_cell.angle_alpha   90.00
_cell.angle_beta   90.00
_cell.angle_gamma   90.00
#
_symmetry.space_group_name_H-M   'P 1'
#
loop_
_entity.id
_entity.type
_entity.pdbx_description
1 polymer ?
#
loop_
_entity_poly.entity_id
_entity_poly.type
_entity_poly.pdbx_seq_one_letter_code
_entity_poly.pdbx_strand_id
1 'polypeptide(L)'
;MNSLMNLLPLLATLAALLSGPLLYGLARPRPALLAFLDGFVLVSIAGLVLLEVVPGAFGDGGPWSFAFLALGAIGPSLVEHGLQHARREAHLATLALAVLGLLLHSLADGAALTPAQGLHEGHGHAREALAIAIVVHSVPVGLMVWWVMAPVFGRTLPAATIAMMCAGTVAGYLFGLELNSVLGARAFAWFEALVAGSILHVVFGRPHLDEQSDHRDPQPPFEGLGNLAALLGLIALARLDPHAGTLQGVGAAMVLLVVAIAPALLLGYAVAGLVTALRTPPDARPSRWTRAWQMAVIGAVDASAARLLALLLCLAALDMVLSSHGVQLSAYWIGMGTIPVWPAIVLALLYLGSLLRRGGRRWLSSVVGANAHEAHVH
;
A
#
# COMPACT_ATOMS: atom_id res chain seq x y z
N MET A 1 -14.77 -8.44 -33.16
CA MET A 1 -13.46 -8.41 -32.46
C MET A 1 -13.41 -7.29 -31.41
N ASN A 2 -13.79 -6.05 -31.73
CA ASN A 2 -13.72 -4.92 -30.78
C ASN A 2 -14.52 -5.11 -29.47
N SER A 3 -15.73 -5.65 -29.52
CA SER A 3 -16.52 -5.87 -28.30
C SER A 3 -15.92 -6.92 -27.36
N LEU A 4 -15.23 -7.93 -27.90
CA LEU A 4 -14.60 -8.99 -27.10
C LEU A 4 -13.30 -8.50 -26.45
N MET A 5 -12.55 -7.63 -27.14
CA MET A 5 -11.35 -6.98 -26.59
C MET A 5 -11.70 -6.01 -25.45
N ASN A 6 -12.83 -5.31 -25.54
CA ASN A 6 -13.28 -4.39 -24.49
C ASN A 6 -13.72 -5.12 -23.21
N LEU A 7 -14.21 -6.37 -23.33
CA LEU A 7 -14.64 -7.18 -22.18
C LEU A 7 -13.51 -7.96 -21.53
N LEU A 8 -12.37 -8.13 -22.22
CA LEU A 8 -11.24 -8.90 -21.71
C LEU A 8 -10.72 -8.43 -20.34
N PRO A 9 -10.46 -7.13 -20.09
CA PRO A 9 -9.97 -6.69 -18.79
C PRO A 9 -11.02 -6.87 -17.68
N LEU A 10 -12.31 -6.70 -17.99
CA LEU A 10 -13.39 -7.00 -17.06
C LEU A 10 -13.40 -8.48 -16.67
N LEU A 11 -13.40 -9.38 -17.66
CA LEU A 11 -13.40 -10.82 -17.41
C LEU A 11 -12.15 -11.27 -16.66
N ALA A 12 -10.99 -10.71 -16.98
CA ALA A 12 -9.74 -10.98 -16.29
C ALA A 12 -9.78 -10.50 -14.82
N THR A 13 -10.38 -9.34 -14.56
CA THR A 13 -10.58 -8.78 -13.20
C THR A 13 -11.50 -9.68 -12.37
N LEU A 14 -12.63 -10.12 -12.95
CA LEU A 14 -13.55 -11.05 -12.29
C LEU A 14 -12.87 -12.40 -12.00
N ALA A 15 -12.12 -12.93 -12.96
CA ALA A 15 -11.36 -14.18 -12.78
C ALA A 15 -10.28 -14.02 -11.70
N ALA A 16 -9.57 -12.89 -11.68
CA ALA A 16 -8.58 -12.56 -10.67
C ALA A 16 -9.21 -12.51 -9.27
N LEU A 17 -10.35 -11.85 -9.11
CA LEU A 17 -11.06 -11.76 -7.84
C LEU A 17 -11.57 -13.14 -7.37
N LEU A 18 -12.11 -13.94 -8.29
CA LEU A 18 -12.56 -15.32 -8.04
C LEU A 18 -11.42 -16.31 -7.77
N SER A 19 -10.16 -15.94 -8.03
CA SER A 19 -9.00 -16.81 -7.77
C SER A 19 -8.68 -16.95 -6.28
N GLY A 20 -9.15 -16.02 -5.43
CA GLY A 20 -8.86 -15.97 -4.00
C GLY A 20 -9.08 -17.27 -3.21
N PRO A 21 -10.25 -17.91 -3.30
CA PRO A 21 -10.52 -19.20 -2.65
C PRO A 21 -9.56 -20.31 -3.07
N LEU A 22 -9.18 -20.34 -4.35
CA LEU A 22 -8.28 -21.34 -4.92
C LEU A 22 -6.85 -21.12 -4.43
N LEU A 23 -6.36 -19.87 -4.49
CA LEU A 23 -5.04 -19.50 -3.99
C LEU A 23 -4.92 -19.76 -2.49
N TYR A 24 -5.95 -19.42 -1.71
CA TYR A 24 -5.99 -19.70 -0.28
C TYR A 24 -6.00 -21.21 -0.01
N GLY A 25 -6.79 -21.99 -0.75
CA GLY A 25 -6.82 -23.45 -0.61
C GLY A 25 -5.47 -24.11 -0.89
N LEU A 26 -4.73 -23.61 -1.87
CA LEU A 26 -3.38 -24.04 -2.19
C LEU A 26 -2.36 -23.60 -1.13
N ALA A 27 -2.51 -22.40 -0.57
CA ALA A 27 -1.58 -21.86 0.41
C ALA A 27 -1.77 -22.41 1.82
N ARG A 28 -3.03 -22.65 2.24
CA ARG A 28 -3.37 -23.08 3.60
C ARG A 28 -2.52 -24.23 4.16
N PRO A 29 -2.24 -25.32 3.43
CA PRO A 29 -1.40 -26.42 3.95
C PRO A 29 0.11 -26.11 3.95
N ARG A 30 0.54 -24.96 3.43
CA ARG A 30 1.95 -24.60 3.19
C ARG A 30 2.30 -23.29 3.92
N PRO A 31 2.84 -23.35 5.15
CA PRO A 31 3.10 -22.15 5.96
C PRO A 31 4.06 -21.17 5.30
N ALA A 32 5.04 -21.66 4.54
CA ALA A 32 5.94 -20.82 3.76
C ALA A 32 5.22 -20.02 2.67
N LEU A 33 4.23 -20.62 1.98
CA LEU A 33 3.45 -19.95 0.95
C LEU A 33 2.48 -18.95 1.57
N LEU A 34 1.89 -19.24 2.74
CA LEU A 34 1.09 -18.24 3.47
C LEU A 34 1.94 -17.03 3.85
N ALA A 35 3.13 -17.24 4.43
CA ALA A 35 4.01 -16.13 4.78
C ALA A 35 4.41 -15.29 3.54
N PHE A 36 4.74 -15.94 2.43
CA PHE A 36 4.99 -15.25 1.15
C PHE A 36 3.78 -14.42 0.71
N LEU A 37 2.59 -15.03 0.69
CA LEU A 37 1.37 -14.34 0.27
C LEU A 37 1.00 -13.20 1.21
N ASP A 38 1.28 -13.31 2.51
CA ASP A 38 1.02 -12.26 3.47
C ASP A 38 1.81 -10.97 3.14
N GLY A 39 3.12 -11.12 2.92
CA GLY A 39 3.97 -10.00 2.51
C GLY A 39 3.59 -9.48 1.11
N PHE A 40 3.32 -10.39 0.18
CA PHE A 40 2.90 -10.03 -1.18
C PHE A 40 1.61 -9.21 -1.18
N VAL A 41 0.57 -9.64 -0.46
CA VAL A 41 -0.73 -8.95 -0.40
C VAL A 41 -0.59 -7.60 0.30
N LEU A 42 0.17 -7.53 1.40
CA LEU A 42 0.43 -6.28 2.10
C LEU A 42 1.04 -5.21 1.17
N VAL A 43 2.15 -5.55 0.50
CA VAL A 43 2.88 -4.60 -0.33
C VAL A 43 2.13 -4.30 -1.64
N SER A 44 1.47 -5.28 -2.24
CA SER A 44 0.70 -5.05 -3.47
C SER A 44 -0.51 -4.15 -3.25
N ILE A 45 -1.34 -4.41 -2.22
CA ILE A 45 -2.53 -3.58 -1.95
C ILE A 45 -2.12 -2.19 -1.48
N ALA A 46 -1.25 -2.08 -0.47
CA ALA A 46 -0.83 -0.77 0.03
C ALA A 46 -0.07 0.01 -1.04
N GLY A 47 0.82 -0.65 -1.78
CA GLY A 47 1.59 -0.04 -2.86
C GLY A 47 0.71 0.50 -3.97
N LEU A 48 -0.25 -0.27 -4.48
CA LEU A 48 -1.14 0.21 -5.53
C LEU A 48 -2.08 1.31 -5.06
N VAL A 49 -2.63 1.22 -3.85
CA VAL A 49 -3.47 2.30 -3.31
C VAL A 49 -2.66 3.59 -3.21
N LEU A 50 -1.44 3.53 -2.68
CA LEU A 50 -0.60 4.72 -2.48
C LEU A 50 -0.01 5.26 -3.77
N LEU A 51 0.31 4.41 -4.74
CA LEU A 51 0.99 4.80 -5.97
C LEU A 51 0.02 5.06 -7.12
N GLU A 52 -1.13 4.40 -7.20
CA GLU A 52 -2.07 4.57 -8.31
C GLU A 52 -3.30 5.37 -7.89
N VAL A 53 -3.96 4.96 -6.80
CA VAL A 53 -5.28 5.51 -6.43
C VAL A 53 -5.17 6.88 -5.78
N VAL A 54 -4.31 7.02 -4.77
CA VAL A 54 -4.17 8.27 -4.01
C VAL A 54 -3.70 9.45 -4.90
N PRO A 55 -2.68 9.31 -5.77
CA PRO A 55 -2.24 10.41 -6.61
C PRO A 55 -3.32 10.85 -7.62
N GLY A 56 -4.04 9.90 -8.23
CA GLY A 56 -5.16 10.19 -9.12
C GLY A 56 -6.27 10.97 -8.42
N ALA A 57 -6.70 10.49 -7.25
CA ALA A 57 -7.73 11.14 -6.45
C ALA A 57 -7.37 12.57 -6.02
N PHE A 58 -6.08 12.85 -5.79
CA PHE A 58 -5.61 14.19 -5.46
C PHE A 58 -5.46 15.08 -6.71
N GLY A 59 -5.06 14.52 -7.85
CA GLY A 59 -5.00 15.23 -9.13
C GLY A 59 -6.38 15.74 -9.53
N ASP A 60 -7.41 14.89 -9.45
CA ASP A 60 -8.76 15.21 -9.90
C ASP A 60 -9.63 15.87 -8.81
N GLY A 61 -9.45 15.48 -7.55
CA GLY A 61 -10.21 16.00 -6.41
C GLY A 61 -9.58 17.21 -5.70
N GLY A 62 -8.31 17.51 -5.98
CA GLY A 62 -7.58 18.61 -5.36
C GLY A 62 -7.33 18.40 -3.85
N PRO A 63 -7.06 19.47 -3.08
CA PRO A 63 -6.62 19.36 -1.69
C PRO A 63 -7.66 18.74 -0.74
N TRP A 64 -8.95 18.81 -1.07
CA TRP A 64 -10.02 18.20 -0.28
C TRP A 64 -9.93 16.67 -0.25
N SER A 65 -9.28 16.04 -1.24
CA SER A 65 -9.02 14.60 -1.24
C SER A 65 -8.24 14.16 0.01
N PHE A 66 -7.44 15.04 0.62
CA PHE A 66 -6.78 14.74 1.90
C PHE A 66 -7.78 14.53 3.04
N ALA A 67 -8.81 15.37 3.14
CA ALA A 67 -9.83 15.25 4.17
C ALA A 67 -10.63 13.95 4.02
N PHE A 68 -10.98 13.59 2.78
CA PHE A 68 -11.67 12.33 2.50
C PHE A 68 -10.79 11.12 2.74
N LEU A 69 -9.51 11.15 2.33
CA LEU A 69 -8.54 10.09 2.63
C LEU A 69 -8.40 9.87 4.14
N ALA A 70 -8.24 10.95 4.91
CA ALA A 70 -8.14 10.89 6.37
C ALA A 70 -9.44 10.36 7.00
N LEU A 71 -10.60 10.83 6.52
CA LEU A 71 -11.90 10.34 6.98
C LEU A 71 -12.07 8.85 6.70
N GLY A 72 -11.61 8.37 5.55
CA GLY A 72 -11.62 6.94 5.19
C GLY A 72 -10.72 6.12 6.10
N ALA A 73 -9.53 6.64 6.41
CA ALA A 73 -8.54 5.96 7.25
C ALA A 73 -8.95 5.89 8.73
N ILE A 74 -9.69 6.89 9.22
CA ILE A 74 -10.04 7.02 10.64
C ILE A 74 -11.50 6.58 10.90
N GLY A 75 -12.37 6.67 9.89
CA GLY A 75 -13.81 6.40 9.97
C GLY A 75 -14.16 5.05 10.59
N PRO A 76 -13.56 3.92 10.14
CA PRO A 76 -13.82 2.61 10.74
C PRO A 76 -13.51 2.56 12.24
N SER A 77 -12.40 3.16 12.67
CA SER A 77 -12.06 3.27 14.10
C SER A 77 -13.06 4.12 14.86
N LEU A 78 -13.54 5.24 14.31
CA LEU A 78 -14.52 6.08 15.00
C LEU A 78 -15.84 5.33 15.23
N VAL A 79 -16.29 4.55 14.25
CA VAL A 79 -17.49 3.70 14.37
C VAL A 79 -17.28 2.64 15.44
N GLU A 80 -16.12 1.99 15.46
CA GLU A 80 -15.77 1.02 16.49
C GLU A 80 -15.77 1.64 17.90
N HIS A 81 -15.13 2.80 18.06
CA HIS A 81 -15.04 3.52 19.33
C HIS A 81 -16.41 4.00 19.84
N GLY A 82 -17.25 4.53 18.96
CA GLY A 82 -18.60 4.98 19.31
C GLY A 82 -19.53 3.86 19.77
N LEU A 83 -19.29 2.62 19.33
CA LEU A 83 -20.11 1.45 19.63
C LEU A 83 -19.49 0.52 20.69
N GLN A 84 -18.44 0.94 21.41
CA GLN A 84 -17.73 0.11 22.39
C GLN A 84 -18.62 -0.49 23.49
N HIS A 85 -19.72 0.19 23.85
CA HIS A 85 -20.69 -0.28 24.84
C HIS A 85 -21.53 -1.48 24.35
N ALA A 86 -21.58 -1.73 23.05
CA ALA A 86 -22.31 -2.83 22.41
C ALA A 86 -21.35 -3.68 21.55
N ARG A 87 -20.39 -4.37 22.20
CA ARG A 87 -19.27 -5.09 21.54
C ARG A 87 -19.67 -5.97 20.35
N ARG A 88 -20.85 -6.62 20.38
CA ARG A 88 -21.34 -7.47 19.28
C ARG A 88 -21.88 -6.67 18.10
N GLU A 89 -22.54 -5.54 18.35
CA GLU A 89 -23.04 -4.64 17.32
C GLU A 89 -21.90 -3.88 16.64
N ALA A 90 -20.89 -3.44 17.41
CA ALA A 90 -19.68 -2.81 16.88
C ALA A 90 -18.96 -3.72 15.86
N HIS A 91 -18.82 -5.01 16.17
CA HIS A 91 -18.17 -5.97 15.28
C HIS A 91 -18.97 -6.20 13.98
N LEU A 92 -20.29 -6.29 14.06
CA LEU A 92 -21.14 -6.43 12.86
C LEU A 92 -21.19 -5.14 12.03
N ALA A 93 -21.21 -3.97 12.67
CA ALA A 93 -21.21 -2.69 12.00
C ALA A 93 -19.89 -2.44 11.25
N THR A 94 -18.76 -2.74 11.89
CA THR A 94 -17.43 -2.63 11.24
C THR A 94 -17.29 -3.63 10.09
N LEU A 95 -17.78 -4.86 10.25
CA LEU A 95 -17.82 -5.83 9.16
C LEU A 95 -18.69 -5.36 8.00
N ALA A 96 -19.90 -4.85 8.28
CA ALA A 96 -20.80 -4.32 7.27
C ALA A 96 -20.18 -3.12 6.54
N LEU A 97 -19.54 -2.22 7.28
CA LEU A 97 -18.83 -1.07 6.71
C LEU A 97 -17.65 -1.52 5.84
N ALA A 98 -16.88 -2.53 6.26
CA ALA A 98 -15.79 -3.08 5.47
C ALA A 98 -16.29 -3.73 4.17
N VAL A 99 -17.38 -4.51 4.23
CA VAL A 99 -18.01 -5.11 3.05
C VAL A 99 -18.54 -4.03 2.10
N LEU A 100 -19.18 -2.98 2.65
CA LEU A 100 -19.64 -1.84 1.86
C LEU A 100 -18.47 -1.11 1.20
N GLY A 101 -17.38 -0.85 1.92
CA GLY A 101 -16.17 -0.24 1.38
C GLY A 101 -15.57 -1.05 0.23
N LEU A 102 -15.49 -2.38 0.38
CA LEU A 102 -15.03 -3.28 -0.69
C LEU A 102 -15.95 -3.27 -1.91
N LEU A 103 -17.26 -3.18 -1.71
CA LEU A 103 -18.23 -3.08 -2.81
C LEU A 103 -18.06 -1.76 -3.57
N LEU A 104 -17.95 -0.65 -2.84
CA LEU A 104 -17.73 0.68 -3.39
C LEU A 104 -16.39 0.78 -4.13
N HIS A 105 -15.34 0.14 -3.60
CA HIS A 105 -14.05 0.01 -4.28
C HIS A 105 -14.17 -0.78 -5.59
N SER A 106 -14.83 -1.94 -5.54
CA SER A 106 -15.02 -2.80 -6.72
C SER A 106 -15.85 -2.09 -7.80
N LEU A 107 -16.81 -1.25 -7.41
CA LEU A 107 -17.57 -0.38 -8.30
C LEU A 107 -16.67 0.64 -8.99
N ALA A 108 -15.74 1.28 -8.26
CA ALA A 108 -14.78 2.22 -8.84
C ALA A 108 -13.83 1.52 -9.83
N ASP A 109 -13.32 0.32 -9.50
CA ASP A 109 -12.51 -0.49 -10.42
C ASP A 109 -13.25 -0.79 -11.71
N GLY A 110 -14.53 -1.18 -11.60
CA GLY A 110 -15.41 -1.37 -12.75
C GLY A 110 -15.54 -0.11 -13.60
N ALA A 111 -15.79 1.04 -12.96
CA ALA A 111 -15.96 2.32 -13.63
C ALA A 111 -14.71 2.71 -14.44
N ALA A 112 -13.51 2.50 -13.88
CA ALA A 112 -12.24 2.72 -14.56
C ALA A 112 -12.02 1.83 -15.79
N LEU A 113 -12.64 0.64 -15.84
CA LEU A 113 -12.59 -0.26 -16.99
C LEU A 113 -13.55 0.14 -18.13
N THR A 114 -14.48 1.08 -17.92
CA THR A 114 -15.54 1.46 -18.89
C THR A 114 -14.97 2.04 -20.19
N PRO A 115 -15.20 1.44 -21.37
CA PRO A 115 -14.60 1.88 -22.64
C PRO A 115 -14.93 3.35 -22.96
N ALA A 116 -13.91 4.18 -23.15
CA ALA A 116 -14.11 5.55 -23.61
C ALA A 116 -14.36 5.54 -25.12
N GLN A 117 -15.57 5.89 -25.54
CA GLN A 117 -15.89 6.04 -26.96
C GLN A 117 -15.32 7.38 -27.46
N GLY A 118 -14.35 7.35 -28.37
CA GLY A 118 -13.97 8.52 -29.19
C GLY A 118 -12.72 9.32 -28.79
N LEU A 119 -11.89 8.87 -27.85
CA LEU A 119 -10.61 9.52 -27.55
C LEU A 119 -9.53 9.08 -28.55
N HIS A 120 -8.80 10.05 -29.11
CA HIS A 120 -7.75 9.85 -30.12
C HIS A 120 -6.64 8.90 -29.66
N GLU A 121 -6.00 8.23 -30.62
CA GLU A 121 -5.03 7.11 -30.48
C GLU A 121 -3.81 7.36 -29.56
N GLY A 122 -3.63 8.56 -29.02
CA GLY A 122 -2.51 8.91 -28.12
C GLY A 122 -2.69 8.51 -26.65
N HIS A 123 -3.90 8.16 -26.19
CA HIS A 123 -4.18 7.83 -24.77
C HIS A 123 -4.44 6.33 -24.52
N GLY A 124 -4.20 5.46 -25.50
CA GLY A 124 -4.49 4.01 -25.39
C GLY A 124 -3.65 3.30 -24.33
N HIS A 125 -2.34 3.59 -24.26
CA HIS A 125 -1.41 2.84 -23.42
C HIS A 125 -1.56 3.07 -21.91
N ALA A 126 -1.84 4.31 -21.47
CA ALA A 126 -2.07 4.61 -20.05
C ALA A 126 -3.32 3.87 -19.52
N ARG A 127 -4.35 3.77 -20.37
CA ARG A 127 -5.58 3.05 -20.05
C ARG A 127 -5.38 1.53 -20.01
N GLU A 128 -4.55 0.99 -20.91
CA GLU A 128 -4.14 -0.41 -20.86
C GLU A 128 -3.35 -0.72 -19.57
N ALA A 129 -2.43 0.15 -19.17
CA ALA A 129 -1.67 0.00 -17.93
C ALA A 129 -2.59 0.02 -16.70
N LEU A 130 -3.55 0.95 -16.63
CA LEU A 130 -4.56 1.00 -15.57
C LEU A 130 -5.43 -0.28 -15.55
N ALA A 131 -5.87 -0.77 -16.70
CA ALA A 131 -6.63 -2.01 -16.77
C ALA A 131 -5.81 -3.23 -16.28
N ILE A 132 -4.53 -3.29 -16.64
CA ILE A 132 -3.61 -4.33 -16.14
C ILE A 132 -3.42 -4.19 -14.62
N ALA A 133 -3.26 -2.96 -14.12
CA ALA A 133 -3.18 -2.68 -12.68
C ALA A 133 -4.42 -3.20 -11.94
N ILE A 134 -5.61 -2.98 -12.50
CA ILE A 134 -6.90 -3.44 -11.96
C ILE A 134 -6.95 -4.97 -11.89
N VAL A 135 -6.60 -5.64 -12.98
CA VAL A 135 -6.57 -7.11 -13.05
C VAL A 135 -5.59 -7.70 -12.04
N VAL A 136 -4.37 -7.16 -11.99
CA VAL A 136 -3.28 -7.70 -11.18
C VAL A 136 -3.59 -7.60 -9.70
N HIS A 137 -4.17 -6.50 -9.24
CA HIS A 137 -4.42 -6.28 -7.81
C HIS A 137 -5.67 -6.98 -7.28
N SER A 138 -6.62 -7.28 -8.17
CA SER A 138 -7.81 -8.06 -7.86
C SER A 138 -7.46 -9.46 -7.35
N VAL A 139 -6.30 -10.01 -7.74
CA VAL A 139 -5.80 -11.29 -7.23
C VAL A 139 -5.49 -11.21 -5.72
N PRO A 140 -4.59 -10.32 -5.23
CA PRO A 140 -4.39 -10.07 -3.81
C PRO A 140 -5.69 -9.77 -3.06
N VAL A 141 -6.56 -8.93 -3.62
CA VAL A 141 -7.81 -8.52 -2.94
C VAL A 141 -8.75 -9.70 -2.72
N GLY A 142 -9.01 -10.52 -3.75
CA GLY A 142 -9.86 -11.70 -3.63
C GLY A 142 -9.31 -12.73 -2.64
N LEU A 143 -7.98 -12.95 -2.68
CA LEU A 143 -7.28 -13.78 -1.69
C LEU A 143 -7.47 -13.23 -0.29
N MET A 144 -7.31 -11.92 -0.11
CA MET A 144 -7.36 -11.24 1.19
C MET A 144 -8.74 -11.33 1.84
N VAL A 145 -9.80 -11.06 1.06
CA VAL A 145 -11.19 -11.18 1.51
C VAL A 145 -11.49 -12.60 1.97
N TRP A 146 -11.12 -13.59 1.14
CA TRP A 146 -11.34 -14.99 1.49
C TRP A 146 -10.55 -15.39 2.74
N TRP A 147 -9.28 -15.02 2.82
CA TRP A 147 -8.40 -15.37 3.94
C TRP A 147 -8.91 -14.80 5.26
N VAL A 148 -9.33 -13.54 5.31
CA VAL A 148 -9.84 -12.94 6.56
C VAL A 148 -11.17 -13.54 6.98
N MET A 149 -12.09 -13.71 6.04
CA MET A 149 -13.48 -14.02 6.38
C MET A 149 -13.73 -15.52 6.51
N ALA A 150 -13.06 -16.37 5.74
CA ALA A 150 -13.35 -17.81 5.71
C ALA A 150 -13.10 -18.55 7.04
N PRO A 151 -12.02 -18.27 7.80
CA PRO A 151 -11.79 -18.90 9.10
C PRO A 151 -12.83 -18.51 10.16
N VAL A 152 -13.38 -17.30 10.08
CA VAL A 152 -14.29 -16.74 11.09
C VAL A 152 -15.76 -17.04 10.77
N PHE A 153 -16.16 -16.86 9.51
CA PHE A 153 -17.56 -16.89 9.07
C PHE A 153 -17.90 -18.12 8.21
N GLY A 154 -16.95 -19.04 8.03
CA GLY A 154 -17.11 -20.18 7.13
C GLY A 154 -17.07 -19.76 5.66
N ARG A 155 -17.54 -20.62 4.76
CA ARG A 155 -17.37 -20.42 3.30
C ARG A 155 -18.43 -19.54 2.65
N THR A 156 -19.58 -19.37 3.28
CA THR A 156 -20.75 -18.71 2.67
C THR A 156 -20.58 -17.21 2.60
N LEU A 157 -20.23 -16.56 3.71
CA LEU A 157 -20.07 -15.12 3.78
C LEU A 157 -18.94 -14.58 2.88
N PRO A 158 -17.69 -15.11 2.88
CA PRO A 158 -16.66 -14.66 1.94
C PRO A 158 -17.05 -14.90 0.47
N ALA A 159 -17.74 -16.00 0.16
CA ALA A 159 -18.22 -16.25 -1.20
C ALA A 159 -19.26 -15.21 -1.61
N ALA A 160 -20.21 -14.87 -0.73
CA ALA A 160 -21.19 -13.83 -0.95
C ALA A 160 -20.52 -12.45 -1.13
N THR A 161 -19.52 -12.11 -0.30
CA THR A 161 -18.77 -10.85 -0.43
C THR A 161 -18.04 -10.77 -1.77
N ILE A 162 -17.31 -11.82 -2.18
CA ILE A 162 -16.65 -11.86 -3.50
C ILE A 162 -17.67 -11.75 -4.63
N ALA A 163 -18.81 -12.43 -4.53
CA ALA A 163 -19.87 -12.33 -5.53
C ALA A 163 -20.47 -10.92 -5.62
N MET A 164 -20.69 -10.24 -4.49
CA MET A 164 -21.13 -8.85 -4.45
C MET A 164 -20.07 -7.91 -5.06
N MET A 165 -18.79 -8.13 -4.76
CA MET A 165 -17.69 -7.37 -5.36
C MET A 165 -17.65 -7.56 -6.89
N CYS A 166 -17.77 -8.79 -7.39
CA CYS A 166 -17.92 -9.06 -8.83
C CYS A 166 -19.11 -8.29 -9.43
N ALA A 167 -20.26 -8.30 -8.76
CA ALA A 167 -21.43 -7.55 -9.20
C ALA A 167 -21.18 -6.04 -9.19
N GLY A 168 -20.45 -5.52 -8.19
CA GLY A 168 -19.98 -4.16 -8.10
C GLY A 168 -19.09 -3.78 -9.28
N THR A 169 -18.09 -4.59 -9.61
CA THR A 169 -17.22 -4.36 -10.78
C THR A 169 -17.99 -4.35 -12.09
N VAL A 170 -18.96 -5.25 -12.26
CA VAL A 170 -19.84 -5.24 -13.44
C VAL A 170 -20.70 -3.98 -13.47
N ALA A 171 -21.32 -3.61 -12.35
CA ALA A 171 -22.13 -2.40 -12.25
C ALA A 171 -21.29 -1.14 -12.56
N GLY A 172 -20.07 -1.07 -12.04
CA GLY A 172 -19.13 0.01 -12.32
C GLY A 172 -18.81 0.11 -13.80
N TYR A 173 -18.50 -1.02 -14.44
CA TYR A 173 -18.20 -1.08 -15.87
C TYR A 173 -19.38 -0.65 -16.75
N LEU A 174 -20.61 -0.95 -16.33
CA LEU A 174 -21.82 -0.60 -17.08
C LEU A 174 -22.25 0.86 -16.85
N PHE A 175 -22.20 1.33 -15.61
CA PHE A 175 -22.76 2.61 -15.20
C PHE A 175 -21.70 3.68 -14.88
N GLY A 176 -20.41 3.41 -15.07
CA GLY A 176 -19.31 4.31 -14.66
C GLY A 176 -19.38 5.70 -15.28
N LEU A 177 -19.78 5.78 -16.57
CA LEU A 177 -19.96 7.06 -17.26
C LEU A 177 -21.13 7.87 -16.70
N GLU A 178 -22.24 7.21 -16.39
CA GLU A 178 -23.41 7.85 -15.77
C GLU A 178 -23.12 8.27 -14.33
N LEU A 179 -22.40 7.44 -13.59
CA LEU A 179 -22.01 7.75 -12.21
C LEU A 179 -21.10 8.98 -12.15
N ASN A 180 -20.13 9.08 -13.05
CA ASN A 180 -19.26 10.26 -13.18
C ASN A 180 -20.04 11.51 -13.63
N SER A 181 -21.04 11.36 -14.53
CA SER A 181 -21.83 12.51 -14.98
C SER A 181 -22.78 13.05 -13.90
N VAL A 182 -23.28 12.19 -13.02
CA VAL A 182 -24.15 12.58 -11.89
C VAL A 182 -23.35 13.17 -10.72
N LEU A 183 -22.25 12.52 -10.30
CA LEU A 183 -21.43 12.99 -9.19
C LEU A 183 -20.54 14.18 -9.57
N GLY A 184 -20.07 14.20 -10.82
CA GLY A 184 -19.00 15.08 -11.28
C GLY A 184 -17.61 14.54 -10.89
N ALA A 185 -16.62 14.84 -11.73
CA ALA A 185 -15.25 14.31 -11.61
C ALA A 185 -14.61 14.54 -10.22
N ARG A 186 -14.82 15.70 -9.61
CA ARG A 186 -14.23 16.02 -8.28
C ARG A 186 -14.85 15.20 -7.16
N ALA A 187 -16.17 15.04 -7.15
CA ALA A 187 -16.84 14.27 -6.11
C ALA A 187 -16.51 12.77 -6.23
N PHE A 188 -16.36 12.28 -7.47
CA PHE A 188 -15.88 10.93 -7.71
C PHE A 188 -14.45 10.73 -7.17
N ALA A 189 -13.55 11.68 -7.42
CA ALA A 189 -12.19 11.65 -6.87
C ALA A 189 -12.15 11.71 -5.33
N TRP A 190 -13.02 12.49 -4.68
CA TRP A 190 -13.16 12.50 -3.22
C TRP A 190 -13.67 11.16 -2.67
N PHE A 191 -14.61 10.55 -3.39
CA PHE A 191 -15.10 9.22 -3.07
C PHE A 191 -13.99 8.17 -3.19
N GLU A 192 -13.17 8.21 -4.23
CA GLU A 192 -12.00 7.34 -4.38
C GLU A 192 -10.99 7.55 -3.26
N ALA A 193 -10.72 8.80 -2.86
CA ALA A 193 -9.86 9.09 -1.72
C ALA A 193 -10.41 8.50 -0.41
N LEU A 194 -11.72 8.64 -0.15
CA LEU A 194 -12.39 8.06 1.01
C LEU A 194 -12.25 6.53 1.04
N VAL A 195 -12.53 5.89 -0.09
CA VAL A 195 -12.41 4.43 -0.23
C VAL A 195 -10.96 3.98 -0.04
N ALA A 196 -10.00 4.66 -0.67
CA ALA A 196 -8.56 4.40 -0.54
C ALA A 196 -8.11 4.46 0.93
N GLY A 197 -8.57 5.48 1.67
CA GLY A 197 -8.31 5.62 3.10
C GLY A 197 -8.85 4.44 3.90
N SER A 198 -10.07 3.98 3.59
CA SER A 198 -10.69 2.83 4.27
C SER A 198 -9.95 1.51 4.01
N ILE A 199 -9.44 1.31 2.78
CA ILE A 199 -8.63 0.13 2.45
C ILE A 199 -7.31 0.16 3.22
N LEU A 200 -6.67 1.33 3.27
CA LEU A 200 -5.44 1.53 4.01
C LEU A 200 -5.64 1.24 5.52
N HIS A 201 -6.77 1.66 6.08
CA HIS A 201 -7.17 1.30 7.44
C HIS A 201 -7.27 -0.21 7.62
N VAL A 202 -7.98 -0.94 6.75
CA VAL A 202 -8.19 -2.39 6.89
C VAL A 202 -6.89 -3.19 6.67
N VAL A 203 -6.02 -2.73 5.77
CA VAL A 203 -4.73 -3.38 5.49
C VAL A 203 -3.78 -3.24 6.69
N PHE A 204 -3.73 -2.06 7.32
CA PHE A 204 -2.84 -1.81 8.45
C PHE A 204 -3.44 -2.18 9.81
N GLY A 205 -4.75 -2.08 9.96
CA GLY A 205 -5.50 -2.32 11.19
C GLY A 205 -5.83 -3.80 11.43
N ARG A 206 -4.86 -4.71 11.33
CA ARG A 206 -5.07 -6.14 11.67
C ARG A 206 -4.53 -6.55 13.06
N PRO A 207 -5.20 -6.21 14.18
CA PRO A 207 -4.88 -6.80 15.49
C PRO A 207 -5.24 -8.30 15.60
N HIS A 208 -6.29 -8.74 14.91
CA HIS A 208 -7.00 -9.99 15.23
C HIS A 208 -6.33 -11.30 14.77
N LEU A 209 -5.18 -11.25 14.10
CA LEU A 209 -4.39 -12.44 13.76
C LEU A 209 -3.19 -12.65 14.71
N ASP A 210 -2.81 -11.61 15.46
CA ASP A 210 -1.64 -11.67 16.34
C ASP A 210 -1.97 -12.33 17.70
N GLU A 211 -3.21 -12.26 18.20
CA GLU A 211 -3.60 -12.89 19.48
C GLU A 211 -3.54 -14.42 19.47
N GLN A 212 -3.66 -15.09 18.32
CA GLN A 212 -3.54 -16.55 18.22
C GLN A 212 -2.11 -17.02 17.91
N SER A 213 -1.15 -16.10 17.70
CA SER A 213 0.25 -16.42 17.41
C SER A 213 1.20 -16.12 18.57
N ASP A 214 0.69 -16.09 19.81
CA ASP A 214 1.49 -16.03 21.05
C ASP A 214 2.21 -17.37 21.37
N HIS A 215 2.56 -18.13 20.33
CA HIS A 215 3.56 -19.18 20.39
C HIS A 215 4.75 -18.70 19.58
N ARG A 216 5.91 -18.68 20.25
CA ARG A 216 7.25 -18.28 19.78
C ARG A 216 7.72 -19.05 18.54
N ASP A 217 6.99 -19.02 17.44
CA ASP A 217 7.44 -19.61 16.18
C ASP A 217 8.31 -18.59 15.42
N PRO A 218 9.52 -18.99 14.99
CA PRO A 218 10.32 -18.19 14.08
C PRO A 218 9.49 -17.87 12.84
N GLN A 219 9.11 -16.60 12.68
CA GLN A 219 8.33 -16.16 11.53
C GLN A 219 9.02 -16.61 10.23
N PRO A 220 8.30 -17.19 9.26
CA PRO A 220 8.93 -17.79 8.11
C PRO A 220 9.67 -16.73 7.29
N PRO A 221 10.89 -17.01 6.78
CA PRO A 221 11.72 -16.05 6.02
C PRO A 221 11.09 -15.60 4.68
N PHE A 222 9.91 -16.11 4.34
CA PHE A 222 9.28 -15.93 3.04
C PHE A 222 8.41 -14.68 2.92
N GLU A 223 8.02 -14.02 4.04
CA GLU A 223 7.27 -12.75 3.98
C GLU A 223 8.06 -11.66 3.22
N GLY A 224 9.35 -11.54 3.52
CA GLY A 224 10.23 -10.61 2.82
C GLY A 224 10.33 -10.89 1.32
N LEU A 225 10.29 -12.16 0.91
CA LEU A 225 10.27 -12.55 -0.51
C LEU A 225 8.94 -12.17 -1.17
N GLY A 226 7.83 -12.28 -0.45
CA GLY A 226 6.52 -11.79 -0.88
C GLY A 226 6.52 -10.29 -1.14
N ASN A 227 7.05 -9.51 -0.19
CA ASN A 227 7.22 -8.06 -0.33
C ASN A 227 8.06 -7.70 -1.56
N LEU A 228 9.18 -8.39 -1.75
CA LEU A 228 10.07 -8.17 -2.90
C LEU A 228 9.34 -8.48 -4.21
N ALA A 229 8.63 -9.60 -4.30
CA ALA A 229 7.88 -9.97 -5.49
C ALA A 229 6.79 -8.94 -5.82
N ALA A 230 6.05 -8.47 -4.82
CA ALA A 230 5.06 -7.39 -4.99
C ALA A 230 5.71 -6.09 -5.44
N LEU A 231 6.83 -5.68 -4.82
CA LEU A 231 7.56 -4.47 -5.20
C LEU A 231 8.08 -4.55 -6.64
N LEU A 232 8.63 -5.69 -7.06
CA LEU A 232 9.05 -5.91 -8.43
C LEU A 232 7.87 -5.87 -9.40
N GLY A 233 6.71 -6.41 -9.02
CA GLY A 233 5.47 -6.30 -9.77
C GLY A 233 5.00 -4.87 -9.94
N LEU A 234 5.03 -4.07 -8.87
CA LEU A 234 4.73 -2.63 -8.91
C LEU A 234 5.67 -1.86 -9.83
N ILE A 235 6.98 -2.13 -9.73
CA ILE A 235 7.98 -1.50 -10.61
C ILE A 235 7.73 -1.89 -12.07
N ALA A 236 7.46 -3.17 -12.34
CA ALA A 236 7.16 -3.63 -13.68
C ALA A 236 5.90 -2.95 -14.24
N LEU A 237 4.84 -2.84 -13.44
CA LEU A 237 3.60 -2.16 -13.82
C LEU A 237 3.84 -0.67 -14.10
N ALA A 238 4.59 0.03 -13.24
CA ALA A 238 4.93 1.44 -13.44
C ALA A 238 5.78 1.68 -14.70
N ARG A 239 6.51 0.66 -15.20
CA ARG A 239 7.25 0.75 -16.47
C ARG A 239 6.36 0.54 -17.70
N LEU A 240 5.16 -0.04 -17.53
CA LEU A 240 4.20 -0.22 -18.62
C LEU A 240 3.42 1.07 -18.92
N ASP A 241 3.42 2.06 -18.05
CA ASP A 241 2.83 3.38 -18.29
C ASP A 241 3.89 4.45 -18.64
N PRO A 242 4.22 4.65 -19.93
CA PRO A 242 5.16 5.68 -20.34
C PRO A 242 4.61 7.12 -20.24
N HIS A 243 3.31 7.33 -19.96
CA HIS A 243 2.64 8.64 -20.02
C HIS A 243 1.94 9.05 -18.71
N ALA A 244 2.14 8.33 -17.61
CA ALA A 244 1.74 8.78 -16.29
C ALA A 244 2.55 10.03 -15.85
N GLY A 245 2.27 11.19 -16.43
CA GLY A 245 2.97 12.45 -16.13
C GLY A 245 2.89 12.83 -14.65
N THR A 246 1.83 12.44 -13.96
CA THR A 246 1.64 12.64 -12.52
C THR A 246 2.49 11.68 -11.68
N LEU A 247 2.59 10.39 -12.08
CA LEU A 247 3.42 9.39 -11.39
C LEU A 247 4.90 9.55 -11.70
N GLN A 248 5.26 10.01 -12.90
CA GLN A 248 6.61 10.45 -13.21
C GLN A 248 6.98 11.69 -12.38
N GLY A 249 6.08 12.64 -12.18
CA GLY A 249 6.32 13.81 -11.32
C GLY A 249 6.55 13.44 -9.86
N VAL A 250 5.60 12.71 -9.25
CA VAL A 250 5.66 12.27 -7.84
C VAL A 250 6.79 11.26 -7.62
N GLY A 251 6.94 10.28 -8.51
CA GLY A 251 7.99 9.27 -8.48
C GLY A 251 9.38 9.88 -8.70
N ALA A 252 9.54 10.80 -9.65
CA ALA A 252 10.81 11.50 -9.85
C ALA A 252 11.13 12.42 -8.68
N ALA A 253 10.15 13.15 -8.12
CA ALA A 253 10.33 13.96 -6.93
C ALA A 253 10.78 13.10 -5.74
N MET A 254 10.16 11.92 -5.55
CA MET A 254 10.54 11.00 -4.49
C MET A 254 11.94 10.40 -4.72
N VAL A 255 12.30 10.07 -5.96
CA VAL A 255 13.66 9.61 -6.33
C VAL A 255 14.69 10.71 -6.09
N LEU A 256 14.41 11.95 -6.52
CA LEU A 256 15.28 13.10 -6.31
C LEU A 256 15.46 13.38 -4.82
N LEU A 257 14.38 13.33 -4.05
CA LEU A 257 14.40 13.48 -2.60
C LEU A 257 15.25 12.39 -1.95
N VAL A 258 15.08 11.13 -2.34
CA VAL A 258 15.92 10.00 -1.87
C VAL A 258 17.39 10.22 -2.22
N VAL A 259 17.70 10.64 -3.45
CA VAL A 259 19.07 10.95 -3.89
C VAL A 259 19.67 12.08 -3.06
N ALA A 260 18.90 13.13 -2.76
CA ALA A 260 19.34 14.27 -1.97
C ALA A 260 19.59 13.90 -0.50
N ILE A 261 18.73 13.09 0.14
CA ILE A 261 18.85 12.75 1.56
C ILE A 261 19.73 11.53 1.83
N ALA A 262 20.00 10.69 0.82
CA ALA A 262 20.75 9.44 1.01
C ALA A 262 22.14 9.63 1.63
N PRO A 263 22.97 10.61 1.23
CA PRO A 263 24.27 10.84 1.87
C PRO A 263 24.13 11.15 3.37
N ALA A 264 23.16 11.99 3.74
CA ALA A 264 22.92 12.36 5.12
C ALA A 264 22.40 11.18 5.97
N LEU A 265 21.51 10.35 5.41
CA LEU A 265 21.02 9.14 6.08
C LEU A 265 22.13 8.13 6.32
N LEU A 266 22.96 7.85 5.31
CA LEU A 266 24.09 6.92 5.47
C LEU A 266 25.11 7.43 6.51
N LEU A 267 25.36 8.75 6.53
CA LEU A 267 26.20 9.36 7.55
C LEU A 267 25.58 9.22 8.94
N GLY A 268 24.27 9.44 9.08
CA GLY A 268 23.54 9.20 10.32
C GLY A 268 23.67 7.76 10.82
N TYR A 269 23.59 6.77 9.93
CA TYR A 269 23.78 5.36 10.27
C TYR A 269 25.21 5.05 10.70
N ALA A 270 26.20 5.61 10.01
CA ALA A 270 27.59 5.47 10.40
C ALA A 270 27.87 6.07 11.78
N VAL A 271 27.33 7.26 12.06
CA VAL A 271 27.42 7.92 13.38
C VAL A 271 26.74 7.08 14.46
N ALA A 272 25.54 6.54 14.19
CA ALA A 272 24.85 5.66 15.12
C ALA A 272 25.71 4.42 15.46
N GLY A 273 26.30 3.78 14.44
CA GLY A 273 27.23 2.67 14.63
C GLY A 273 28.46 3.07 15.45
N LEU A 274 29.06 4.23 15.17
CA LEU A 274 30.21 4.74 15.92
C LEU A 274 29.87 4.99 17.40
N VAL A 275 28.72 5.61 17.68
CA VAL A 275 28.24 5.82 19.05
C VAL A 275 28.05 4.48 19.77
N THR A 276 27.50 3.47 19.09
CA THR A 276 27.42 2.11 19.65
C THR A 276 28.79 1.50 19.91
N ALA A 277 29.77 1.71 19.02
CA ALA A 277 31.15 1.26 19.21
C ALA A 277 31.78 1.86 20.46
N LEU A 278 31.63 3.18 20.65
CA LEU A 278 32.20 3.93 21.76
C LEU A 278 31.55 3.57 23.11
N ARG A 279 30.26 3.21 23.11
CA ARG A 279 29.55 2.75 24.31
C ARG A 279 29.80 1.28 24.64
N THR A 280 30.33 0.50 23.70
CA THR A 280 30.56 -0.93 23.91
C THR A 280 31.92 -1.18 24.57
N PRO A 281 31.98 -1.89 25.71
CA PRO A 281 33.24 -2.24 26.36
C PRO A 281 34.19 -3.02 25.44
N PRO A 282 35.52 -2.90 25.61
CA PRO A 282 36.51 -3.58 24.75
C PRO A 282 36.36 -5.10 24.73
N ASP A 283 36.01 -5.69 25.87
CA ASP A 283 35.95 -7.15 26.07
C ASP A 283 34.58 -7.77 25.72
N ALA A 284 33.66 -6.95 25.21
CA ALA A 284 32.31 -7.41 24.90
C ALA A 284 32.29 -8.38 23.71
N ARG A 285 31.50 -9.45 23.81
CA ARG A 285 31.21 -10.37 22.69
C ARG A 285 29.76 -10.17 22.20
N PRO A 286 29.51 -10.02 20.88
CA PRO A 286 30.50 -9.82 19.82
C PRO A 286 31.24 -8.48 19.98
N SER A 287 32.39 -8.35 19.28
CA SER A 287 33.29 -7.19 19.40
C SER A 287 32.58 -5.86 19.19
N ARG A 288 33.11 -4.77 19.77
CA ARG A 288 32.55 -3.42 19.61
C ARG A 288 32.34 -3.02 18.15
N TRP A 289 33.25 -3.41 17.25
CA TRP A 289 33.15 -3.12 15.81
C TRP A 289 32.07 -3.94 15.12
N THR A 290 31.89 -5.20 15.53
CA THR A 290 30.80 -6.04 15.03
C THR A 290 29.44 -5.45 15.44
N ARG A 291 29.29 -5.02 16.70
CA ARG A 291 28.06 -4.36 17.16
C ARG A 291 27.82 -3.03 16.46
N ALA A 292 28.87 -2.23 16.26
CA ALA A 292 28.80 -0.97 15.52
C ALA A 292 28.28 -1.18 14.10
N TRP A 293 28.84 -2.16 13.38
CA TRP A 293 28.40 -2.55 12.05
C TRP A 293 26.95 -3.04 12.03
N GLN A 294 26.58 -3.92 12.97
CA GLN A 294 25.21 -4.40 13.10
C GLN A 294 24.23 -3.24 13.36
N MET A 295 24.60 -2.29 14.21
CA MET A 295 23.75 -1.13 14.45
C MET A 295 23.63 -0.23 13.23
N ALA A 296 24.74 0.09 12.55
CA ALA A 296 24.73 0.95 11.37
C ALA A 296 23.95 0.33 10.19
N VAL A 297 24.17 -0.95 9.90
CA VAL A 297 23.65 -1.61 8.68
C VAL A 297 22.28 -2.25 8.89
N ILE A 298 21.98 -2.70 10.10
CA ILE A 298 20.75 -3.45 10.40
C ILE A 298 19.88 -2.63 11.34
N GLY A 299 20.36 -2.29 12.54
CA GLY A 299 19.54 -1.64 13.56
C GLY A 299 18.95 -0.30 13.14
N ALA A 300 19.79 0.62 12.65
CA ALA A 300 19.38 1.97 12.26
C ALA A 300 18.56 1.98 10.96
N VAL A 301 18.92 1.14 10.00
CA VAL A 301 18.17 0.95 8.74
C VAL A 301 16.77 0.42 9.06
N ASP A 302 16.68 -0.66 9.83
CA ASP A 302 15.41 -1.27 10.15
C ASP A 302 14.51 -0.32 10.98
N ALA A 303 15.08 0.48 11.88
CA ALA A 303 14.34 1.42 12.72
C ALA A 303 13.88 2.69 11.98
N SER A 304 14.52 3.03 10.86
CA SER A 304 14.21 4.23 10.08
C SER A 304 13.26 3.95 8.91
N ALA A 305 13.20 2.72 8.41
CA ALA A 305 12.53 2.36 7.15
C ALA A 305 11.09 2.89 7.04
N ALA A 306 10.25 2.58 8.02
CA ALA A 306 8.85 2.96 7.96
C ALA A 306 8.64 4.47 8.17
N ARG A 307 9.46 5.12 8.99
CA ARG A 307 9.43 6.59 9.18
C ARG A 307 9.89 7.32 7.92
N LEU A 308 10.93 6.80 7.25
CA LEU A 308 11.41 7.35 6.00
C LEU A 308 10.34 7.21 4.91
N LEU A 309 9.73 6.04 4.77
CA LEU A 309 8.65 5.83 3.81
C LEU A 309 7.46 6.78 4.07
N ALA A 310 7.02 6.92 5.33
CA ALA A 310 5.97 7.86 5.70
C ALA A 310 6.35 9.31 5.38
N LEU A 311 7.58 9.73 5.70
CA LEU A 311 8.08 11.06 5.39
C LEU A 311 8.12 11.32 3.88
N LEU A 312 8.60 10.37 3.08
CA LEU A 312 8.64 10.47 1.63
C LEU A 312 7.24 10.61 1.04
N LEU A 313 6.26 9.82 1.51
CA LEU A 313 4.86 9.93 1.08
C LEU A 313 4.24 11.26 1.48
N CYS A 314 4.49 11.75 2.71
CA CYS A 314 4.01 13.06 3.14
C CYS A 314 4.61 14.20 2.31
N LEU A 315 5.91 14.15 2.03
CA LEU A 315 6.58 15.18 1.22
C LEU A 315 6.10 15.14 -0.24
N ALA A 316 5.87 13.95 -0.78
CA ALA A 316 5.33 13.79 -2.12
C ALA A 316 3.89 14.31 -2.24
N ALA A 317 3.04 14.04 -1.24
CA ALA A 317 1.70 14.61 -1.14
C ALA A 317 1.73 16.13 -0.99
N LEU A 318 2.66 16.67 -0.18
CA LEU A 318 2.84 18.10 0.00
C LEU A 318 3.28 18.78 -1.30
N ASP A 319 4.25 18.22 -2.03
CA ASP A 319 4.71 18.75 -3.31
C ASP A 319 3.57 18.81 -4.34
N MET A 320 2.70 17.80 -4.35
CA MET A 320 1.53 17.79 -5.23
C MET A 320 0.53 18.90 -4.86
N VAL A 321 0.25 19.11 -3.56
CA VAL A 321 -0.62 20.20 -3.09
C VAL A 321 -0.03 21.56 -3.43
N LEU A 322 1.27 21.76 -3.19
CA LEU A 322 1.94 23.03 -3.47
C LEU A 322 2.03 23.31 -4.97
N SER A 323 2.25 22.28 -5.78
CA SER A 323 2.30 22.40 -7.25
C SER A 323 0.98 22.90 -7.81
N SER A 324 -0.15 22.51 -7.21
CA SER A 324 -1.48 23.03 -7.59
C SER A 324 -1.66 24.54 -7.30
N HIS A 325 -0.79 25.12 -6.45
CA HIS A 325 -0.73 26.55 -6.13
C HIS A 325 0.46 27.26 -6.80
N GLY A 326 1.11 26.61 -7.79
CA GLY A 326 2.24 27.20 -8.52
C GLY A 326 3.59 27.11 -7.81
N VAL A 327 3.69 26.35 -6.71
CA VAL A 327 4.94 26.16 -5.95
C VAL A 327 5.44 24.73 -6.13
N GLN A 328 6.56 24.55 -6.83
CA GLN A 328 7.19 23.22 -7.02
C GLN A 328 8.35 23.05 -6.04
N LEU A 329 8.22 22.16 -5.04
CA LEU A 329 9.32 21.84 -4.14
C LEU A 329 10.43 21.09 -4.88
N SER A 330 10.06 20.23 -5.84
CA SER A 330 11.00 19.47 -6.67
C SER A 330 12.01 20.36 -7.41
N ALA A 331 11.61 21.55 -7.86
CA ALA A 331 12.49 22.53 -8.52
C ALA A 331 13.60 23.05 -7.59
N TYR A 332 13.36 23.10 -6.27
CA TYR A 332 14.34 23.52 -5.28
C TYR A 332 15.48 22.50 -5.10
N TRP A 333 15.19 21.22 -5.27
CA TRP A 333 16.16 20.13 -5.12
C TRP A 333 17.02 19.93 -6.37
N ILE A 334 16.47 20.21 -7.56
CA ILE A 334 17.18 20.09 -8.86
C ILE A 334 18.33 21.13 -8.97
N GLY A 335 18.27 22.24 -8.25
CA GLY A 335 19.33 23.26 -8.22
C GLY A 335 20.64 22.85 -7.54
N MET A 336 20.69 21.69 -6.86
CA MET A 336 21.85 21.24 -6.08
C MET A 336 22.85 20.37 -6.86
N GLY A 337 23.35 20.83 -8.01
CA GLY A 337 24.48 20.18 -8.72
C GLY A 337 24.31 18.68 -9.04
N THR A 338 25.40 18.02 -9.48
CA THR A 338 25.39 16.57 -9.72
C THR A 338 25.58 15.82 -8.41
N ILE A 339 24.49 15.55 -7.70
CA ILE A 339 24.53 14.66 -6.52
C ILE A 339 24.89 13.25 -7.00
N PRO A 340 25.94 12.61 -6.46
CA PRO A 340 26.28 11.25 -6.84
C PRO A 340 25.13 10.30 -6.49
N VAL A 341 24.77 9.40 -7.40
CA VAL A 341 23.62 8.48 -7.23
C VAL A 341 23.96 7.25 -6.37
N TRP A 342 25.26 6.92 -6.24
CA TRP A 342 25.72 5.75 -5.50
C TRP A 342 25.24 5.68 -4.03
N PRO A 343 25.11 6.78 -3.25
CA PRO A 343 24.58 6.73 -1.89
C PRO A 343 23.13 6.25 -1.87
N ALA A 344 22.32 6.68 -2.84
CA ALA A 344 20.94 6.24 -2.99
C ALA A 344 20.85 4.75 -3.32
N ILE A 345 21.75 4.24 -4.16
CA ILE A 345 21.84 2.80 -4.49
C ILE A 345 22.17 1.98 -3.23
N VAL A 346 23.18 2.40 -2.46
CA VAL A 346 23.55 1.72 -1.20
C VAL A 346 22.38 1.75 -0.22
N LEU A 347 21.73 2.89 -0.05
CA LEU A 347 20.57 3.03 0.82
C LEU A 347 19.41 2.12 0.38
N ALA A 348 19.13 2.05 -0.92
CA ALA A 348 18.10 1.17 -1.48
C ALA A 348 18.42 -0.31 -1.21
N LEU A 349 19.67 -0.74 -1.37
CA LEU A 349 20.10 -2.11 -1.05
C LEU A 349 19.97 -2.43 0.44
N LEU A 350 20.29 -1.47 1.32
CA LEU A 350 20.12 -1.64 2.77
C LEU A 350 18.64 -1.84 3.14
N TYR A 351 17.75 -1.02 2.57
CA TYR A 351 16.31 -1.15 2.79
C TYR A 351 15.72 -2.40 2.17
N LEU A 352 16.20 -2.82 1.00
CA LEU A 352 15.81 -4.09 0.39
C LEU A 352 16.20 -5.28 1.26
N GLY A 353 17.44 -5.27 1.78
CA GLY A 353 17.90 -6.26 2.74
C GLY A 353 17.09 -6.24 4.03
N SER A 354 16.71 -5.06 4.52
CA SER A 354 15.84 -4.91 5.69
C SER A 354 14.44 -5.48 5.47
N LEU A 355 13.83 -5.20 4.31
CA LEU A 355 12.53 -5.72 3.90
C LEU A 355 12.53 -7.25 3.79
N LEU A 356 13.61 -7.82 3.23
CA LEU A 356 13.81 -9.28 3.14
C LEU A 356 13.97 -9.94 4.52
N ARG A 357 14.68 -9.28 5.45
CA ARG A 357 14.96 -9.83 6.79
C ARG A 357 13.78 -9.73 7.75
N ARG A 358 13.09 -8.58 7.78
CA ARG A 358 12.08 -8.29 8.80
C ARG A 358 10.65 -8.60 8.38
N GLY A 359 10.37 -8.60 7.07
CA GLY A 359 8.99 -8.54 6.60
C GLY A 359 8.42 -7.12 6.68
N GLY A 360 7.29 -6.90 6.02
CA GLY A 360 6.68 -5.57 5.85
C GLY A 360 5.86 -5.20 7.09
N ARG A 361 5.26 -6.19 7.74
CA ARG A 361 4.47 -5.97 8.97
C ARG A 361 5.30 -5.43 10.12
N ARG A 362 6.53 -5.94 10.31
CA ARG A 362 7.43 -5.45 11.35
C ARG A 362 7.91 -4.02 11.12
N TRP A 363 8.02 -3.58 9.88
CA TRP A 363 8.27 -2.16 9.60
C TRP A 363 7.10 -1.31 10.08
N LEU A 364 5.87 -1.70 9.74
CA LEU A 364 4.67 -0.96 10.09
C LEU A 364 4.41 -0.93 11.60
N SER A 365 4.61 -2.06 12.31
CA SER A 365 4.44 -2.12 13.75
C SER A 365 5.43 -1.22 14.51
N SER A 366 6.60 -0.92 13.95
CA SER A 366 7.56 0.02 14.55
C SER A 366 7.10 1.49 14.54
N VAL A 367 6.13 1.83 13.68
CA VAL A 367 5.52 3.17 13.62
C VAL A 367 4.33 3.27 14.56
N VAL A 368 3.46 2.25 14.56
CA VAL A 368 2.22 2.24 15.36
C VAL A 368 2.50 1.90 16.84
N GLY A 369 3.44 0.99 17.11
CA GLY A 369 3.73 0.47 18.45
C GLY A 369 4.55 1.40 19.35
N ALA A 370 5.14 2.46 18.81
CA ALA A 370 5.92 3.42 19.62
C ALA A 370 5.04 4.19 20.63
N ASN A 371 3.72 4.31 20.38
CA ASN A 371 2.82 5.09 21.23
C ASN A 371 2.02 4.25 22.24
N ALA A 372 1.97 2.93 22.11
CA ALA A 372 1.15 2.08 22.99
C ALA A 372 1.83 1.73 24.32
N HIS A 373 3.15 1.86 24.43
CA HIS A 373 3.89 1.56 25.67
C HIS A 373 4.02 2.75 26.63
N GLU A 374 3.76 3.98 26.18
CA GLU A 374 3.78 5.17 27.06
C GLU A 374 2.39 5.46 27.69
N ALA A 375 1.30 4.90 27.16
CA ALA A 375 -0.06 5.17 27.66
C ALA A 375 -0.50 4.27 28.83
N HIS A 376 0.30 3.27 29.23
CA HIS A 376 -0.01 2.36 30.35
C HIS A 376 0.98 2.44 31.51
N VAL A 377 1.86 3.44 31.52
CA VAL A 377 2.74 3.73 32.66
C VAL A 377 2.58 5.19 33.03
N HIS A 378 1.38 5.59 33.48
CA HIS A 378 1.18 6.72 34.39
C HIS A 378 -0.13 6.59 35.15
#